data_AF-Q6ARX7-F1
#
_entry.id   AF-Q6ARX7-F1
#
_cell.length_a   1.000
_cell.length_b   1.000
_cell.length_c   1.000
_cell.angle_alpha   90.00
_cell.angle_beta   90.00
_cell.angle_gamma   90.00
#
_symmetry.space_group_name_H-M   'P 1'
#
loop_
_entity.id
_entity.type
_entity.pdbx_description
1 polymer ?
#
loop_
_entity_poly.entity_id
_entity_poly.type
_entity_poly.pdbx_seq_one_letter_code
_entity_poly.pdbx_strand_id
1 'polypeptide(L)'
;MTQAKVDIFPGFLQDKIGCTLAKVRGALKKGAATMTTLRSGDTTIILDEYGFLDKDQVWNKEVAMIIAEHEGFTELNEEKMNIINFMRKYYTENHNFPILAEVCKKTGDTCRDCVAREFTDPMRAWKIAGLPKPPSIFFTTFDGKKYSPNPFY
;
A
#
# COMPACT_ATOMS: atom_id res chain seq x y z
N MET A 1 -2.32 -70.28 -3.74
CA MET A 1 -1.79 -69.01 -4.27
C MET A 1 -2.83 -68.45 -5.23
N THR A 2 -3.40 -67.32 -4.83
CA THR A 2 -4.02 -66.25 -5.64
C THR A 2 -5.19 -66.60 -6.59
N GLN A 3 -6.39 -66.27 -6.07
CA GLN A 3 -7.66 -65.84 -6.69
C GLN A 3 -7.66 -65.63 -8.21
N ALA A 4 -8.59 -66.21 -8.99
CA ALA A 4 -10.05 -65.95 -9.04
C ALA A 4 -10.36 -64.50 -9.45
N LYS A 5 -11.33 -64.17 -10.29
CA LYS A 5 -12.25 -64.84 -11.21
C LYS A 5 -12.80 -63.65 -12.04
N VAL A 6 -13.11 -63.93 -13.29
CA VAL A 6 -13.89 -63.11 -14.24
C VAL A 6 -15.09 -62.39 -13.60
N ASP A 7 -15.41 -61.17 -14.07
CA ASP A 7 -16.59 -60.91 -14.93
C ASP A 7 -17.08 -59.44 -14.96
N ILE A 8 -17.43 -59.02 -16.19
CA ILE A 8 -18.55 -58.15 -16.63
C ILE A 8 -18.47 -56.61 -16.46
N PHE A 9 -18.72 -55.97 -17.61
CA PHE A 9 -18.94 -54.54 -17.94
C PHE A 9 -20.04 -53.84 -17.13
N PRO A 10 -19.97 -52.49 -16.97
CA PRO A 10 -20.69 -51.55 -17.86
C PRO A 10 -19.84 -50.27 -18.15
N GLY A 11 -19.93 -49.62 -19.32
CA GLY A 11 -21.04 -48.76 -19.73
C GLY A 11 -20.60 -47.28 -19.68
N PHE A 12 -20.66 -46.58 -20.84
CA PHE A 12 -21.12 -45.18 -21.04
C PHE A 12 -20.46 -44.05 -20.18
N LEU A 13 -19.99 -42.88 -20.66
CA LEU A 13 -20.48 -41.99 -21.72
C LEU A 13 -19.60 -40.70 -21.77
N GLN A 14 -19.31 -40.19 -22.99
CA GLN A 14 -18.97 -38.80 -23.44
C GLN A 14 -17.97 -37.90 -22.69
N ASP A 15 -17.25 -36.95 -23.31
CA ASP A 15 -16.78 -36.66 -24.68
C ASP A 15 -15.85 -35.43 -24.56
N LYS A 16 -14.78 -35.43 -25.37
CA LYS A 16 -14.19 -34.28 -26.10
C LYS A 16 -13.82 -33.01 -25.32
N ILE A 17 -12.55 -32.95 -24.91
CA ILE A 17 -11.80 -31.69 -24.75
C ILE A 17 -11.18 -31.34 -26.11
N GLY A 18 -11.77 -30.36 -26.78
CA GLY A 18 -11.22 -29.71 -27.95
C GLY A 18 -11.81 -28.32 -28.04
N CYS A 19 -11.06 -27.30 -27.60
CA CYS A 19 -11.42 -25.91 -27.88
C CYS A 19 -10.17 -25.12 -28.23
N THR A 20 -10.18 -24.65 -29.46
CA THR A 20 -9.18 -23.90 -30.22
C THR A 20 -8.91 -22.52 -29.61
N LEU A 21 -7.63 -22.13 -29.53
CA LEU A 21 -7.23 -20.75 -29.21
C LEU A 21 -7.62 -19.80 -30.36
N ALA A 22 -8.68 -19.02 -30.16
CA ALA A 22 -8.97 -17.84 -30.97
C ALA A 22 -8.19 -16.64 -30.39
N LYS A 23 -7.15 -16.19 -31.09
CA LYS A 23 -6.41 -14.96 -30.76
C LYS A 23 -7.20 -13.75 -31.28
N VAL A 24 -8.01 -13.15 -30.41
CA VAL A 24 -8.66 -11.87 -30.69
C VAL A 24 -7.61 -10.76 -30.59
N ARG A 25 -7.26 -10.14 -31.72
CA ARG A 25 -6.47 -8.89 -31.76
C ARG A 25 -7.37 -7.75 -31.27
N GLY A 26 -7.28 -7.45 -29.97
CA GLY A 26 -7.85 -6.25 -29.35
C GLY A 26 -6.81 -5.13 -29.30
N ALA A 27 -7.22 -3.93 -29.69
CA ALA A 27 -6.43 -2.72 -29.81
C ALA A 27 -5.63 -2.32 -28.54
N LEU A 28 -4.54 -1.58 -28.77
CA LEU A 28 -3.73 -0.89 -27.77
C LEU A 28 -4.61 -0.12 -26.77
N LYS A 29 -4.75 -0.65 -25.55
CA LYS A 29 -5.31 0.09 -24.41
C LYS A 29 -4.24 1.05 -23.89
N LYS A 30 -4.55 2.35 -23.88
CA LYS A 30 -3.79 3.32 -23.06
C LYS A 30 -3.81 2.82 -21.61
N GLY A 31 -2.63 2.85 -20.96
CA GLY A 31 -2.38 2.23 -19.66
C GLY A 31 -3.48 2.55 -18.64
N ALA A 32 -4.10 1.50 -18.11
CA ALA A 32 -5.05 1.62 -17.02
C ALA A 32 -4.25 1.86 -15.73
N ALA A 33 -4.46 3.01 -15.07
CA ALA A 33 -3.97 3.23 -13.72
C ALA A 33 -4.50 2.11 -12.82
N THR A 34 -3.61 1.33 -12.20
CA THR A 34 -3.97 0.23 -11.33
C THR A 34 -4.29 0.78 -9.95
N MET A 35 -5.58 0.97 -9.63
CA MET A 35 -6.02 1.33 -8.28
C MET A 35 -6.09 0.09 -7.39
N THR A 36 -5.61 0.21 -6.16
CA THR A 36 -5.66 -0.85 -5.15
C THR A 36 -6.84 -0.61 -4.23
N THR A 37 -7.67 -1.62 -3.99
CA THR A 37 -8.82 -1.52 -3.08
C THR A 37 -8.57 -2.36 -1.84
N LEU A 38 -8.51 -1.73 -0.67
CA LEU A 38 -8.42 -2.39 0.63
C LEU A 38 -9.82 -2.45 1.27
N ARG A 39 -10.14 -3.56 1.92
CA ARG A 39 -11.41 -3.77 2.61
C ARG A 39 -11.16 -4.15 4.07
N SER A 40 -11.84 -3.47 4.98
CA SER A 40 -11.87 -3.84 6.41
C SER A 40 -13.27 -3.60 6.94
N GLY A 41 -13.98 -4.68 7.29
CA GLY A 41 -15.41 -4.62 7.61
C GLY A 41 -16.22 -4.02 6.46
N ASP A 42 -17.00 -2.98 6.78
CA ASP A 42 -17.82 -2.23 5.81
C ASP A 42 -17.05 -1.07 5.14
N THR A 43 -15.81 -0.80 5.58
CA THR A 43 -14.99 0.30 5.07
C THR A 43 -14.21 -0.15 3.84
N THR A 44 -14.40 0.56 2.73
CA THR A 44 -13.65 0.37 1.49
C THR A 44 -12.70 1.55 1.28
N ILE A 45 -11.41 1.25 1.15
CA ILE A 45 -10.35 2.25 0.95
C ILE A 45 -9.78 2.05 -0.46
N ILE A 46 -9.63 3.15 -1.18
CA ILE A 46 -9.04 3.16 -2.53
C ILE A 46 -7.69 3.85 -2.44
N LEU A 47 -6.65 3.13 -2.85
CA LEU A 47 -5.30 3.65 -3.00
C LEU A 47 -4.93 3.76 -4.49
N ASP A 48 -4.11 4.74 -4.81
CA ASP A 48 -3.50 4.88 -6.13
C ASP A 48 -2.46 3.78 -6.40
N GLU A 49 -1.86 3.82 -7.60
CA GLU A 49 -0.84 2.86 -8.02
C GLU A 49 0.46 2.91 -7.19
N TYR A 50 0.65 3.97 -6.40
CA TYR A 50 1.80 4.18 -5.53
C TYR A 50 1.48 3.93 -4.04
N GLY A 51 0.23 3.58 -3.71
CA GLY A 51 -0.23 3.32 -2.33
C GLY A 51 -0.66 4.56 -1.56
N PHE A 52 -0.94 5.69 -2.21
CA PHE A 52 -1.52 6.87 -1.58
C PHE A 52 -3.04 6.83 -1.59
N LEU A 53 -3.65 7.42 -0.58
CA LEU A 53 -5.11 7.49 -0.47
C LEU A 53 -5.70 8.38 -1.57
N ASP A 54 -6.64 7.84 -2.35
CA ASP A 54 -7.28 8.56 -3.47
C ASP A 54 -8.09 9.78 -3.00
N LYS A 55 -8.76 9.65 -1.83
CA LYS A 55 -9.59 10.70 -1.24
C LYS A 55 -9.16 10.96 0.20
N ASP A 56 -8.52 12.10 0.45
CA ASP A 56 -8.06 12.49 1.78
C ASP A 56 -9.19 12.63 2.82
N GLN A 57 -10.43 12.90 2.38
CA GLN A 57 -11.59 13.08 3.25
C GLN A 57 -12.07 11.78 3.91
N VAL A 58 -11.78 10.62 3.33
CA VAL A 58 -12.19 9.32 3.92
C VAL A 58 -11.27 8.89 5.04
N TRP A 59 -10.13 9.57 5.21
CA TRP A 59 -9.15 9.22 6.21
C TRP A 59 -9.71 9.39 7.63
N ASN A 60 -9.47 8.37 8.44
CA ASN A 60 -9.69 8.36 9.88
C ASN A 60 -8.63 7.43 10.51
N LYS A 61 -8.67 7.24 11.84
CA LYS A 61 -7.71 6.38 12.54
C LYS A 61 -7.74 4.93 12.07
N GLU A 62 -8.90 4.39 11.73
CA GLU A 62 -9.05 3.02 11.22
C GLU A 62 -8.42 2.88 9.83
N VAL A 63 -8.67 3.84 8.94
CA VAL A 63 -8.04 3.91 7.61
C VAL A 63 -6.52 4.00 7.75
N ALA A 64 -6.00 4.80 8.68
CA ALA A 64 -4.56 4.87 8.94
C ALA A 64 -3.98 3.51 9.35
N MET A 65 -4.66 2.75 10.22
CA MET A 65 -4.22 1.41 10.62
C MET A 65 -4.22 0.43 9.43
N ILE A 66 -5.23 0.49 8.57
CA ILE A 66 -5.32 -0.38 7.38
C ILE A 66 -4.22 -0.06 6.36
N ILE A 67 -3.94 1.23 6.12
CA ILE A 67 -2.82 1.65 5.27
C ILE A 67 -1.49 1.23 5.89
N ALA A 68 -1.34 1.35 7.21
CA ALA A 68 -0.13 0.93 7.91
C ALA A 68 0.13 -0.57 7.75
N GLU A 69 -0.90 -1.41 7.90
CA GLU A 69 -0.80 -2.85 7.68
C GLU A 69 -0.37 -3.16 6.24
N HIS A 70 -0.97 -2.49 5.25
CA HIS A 70 -0.59 -2.62 3.84
C HIS A 70 0.87 -2.20 3.56
N GLU A 71 1.38 -1.17 4.25
CA GLU A 71 2.78 -0.71 4.15
C GLU A 71 3.76 -1.52 5.01
N GLY A 72 3.29 -2.60 5.66
CA GLY A 72 4.10 -3.55 6.42
C GLY A 72 4.32 -3.17 7.90
N PHE A 73 3.49 -2.30 8.47
CA PHE A 73 3.50 -1.97 9.89
C PHE A 73 2.40 -2.75 10.62
N THR A 74 2.80 -3.59 11.56
CA THR A 74 1.86 -4.37 12.38
C THR A 74 1.12 -3.50 13.40
N GLU A 75 1.79 -2.47 13.92
CA GLU A 75 1.23 -1.57 14.95
C GLU A 75 1.74 -0.13 14.80
N LEU A 76 0.84 0.80 15.08
CA LEU A 76 1.14 2.23 15.23
C LEU A 76 1.19 2.56 16.72
N ASN A 77 2.41 2.54 17.29
CA ASN A 77 2.64 2.99 18.67
C ASN A 77 2.26 4.48 18.85
N GLU A 78 2.28 4.95 20.10
CA GLU A 78 1.91 6.33 20.41
C GLU A 78 2.78 7.35 19.67
N GLU A 79 4.09 7.09 19.54
CA GLU A 79 5.03 7.95 18.83
C GLU A 79 4.69 8.07 17.33
N LYS A 80 4.49 6.93 16.64
CA LYS A 80 4.05 6.87 15.24
C LYS A 80 2.73 7.58 15.05
N MET A 81 1.76 7.35 15.94
CA MET A 81 0.46 8.02 15.87
C MET A 81 0.57 9.54 16.04
N ASN A 82 1.45 10.01 16.94
CA ASN A 82 1.70 11.44 17.12
C ASN A 82 2.32 12.07 15.86
N ILE A 83 3.29 11.39 15.23
CA ILE A 83 3.89 11.81 13.96
C ILE A 83 2.83 11.88 12.85
N ILE A 84 2.03 10.82 12.68
CA ILE A 84 0.98 10.72 11.65
C ILE A 84 -0.06 11.83 11.81
N ASN A 85 -0.57 12.01 13.03
CA ASN A 85 -1.58 13.03 13.33
C ASN A 85 -1.04 14.43 13.11
N PHE A 86 0.22 14.70 13.50
CA PHE A 86 0.86 15.99 13.25
C PHE A 86 1.01 16.26 11.75
N MET A 87 1.51 15.28 10.98
CA MET A 87 1.69 15.44 9.53
C MET A 87 0.37 15.72 8.82
N ARG A 88 -0.68 14.97 9.16
CA ARG A 88 -2.02 15.20 8.62
C ARG A 88 -2.52 16.60 8.96
N LYS A 89 -2.48 16.97 10.24
CA LYS A 89 -2.95 18.28 10.71
C LYS A 89 -2.22 19.41 9.97
N TYR A 90 -0.89 19.32 9.89
CA TYR A 90 -0.07 20.30 9.18
C TYR A 90 -0.49 20.42 7.71
N TYR A 91 -0.71 19.30 7.02
CA TYR A 91 -1.12 19.31 5.62
C TYR A 91 -2.52 19.92 5.43
N THR A 92 -3.48 19.57 6.30
CA THR A 92 -4.83 20.13 6.24
C THR A 92 -4.85 21.64 6.49
N GLU A 93 -3.97 22.14 7.36
CA GLU A 93 -3.90 23.57 7.69
C GLU A 93 -3.10 24.40 6.66
N ASN A 94 -2.01 23.84 6.12
CA ASN A 94 -1.06 24.59 5.30
C ASN A 94 -1.12 24.22 3.81
N HIS A 95 -1.83 23.15 3.45
CA HIS A 95 -1.84 22.55 2.11
C HIS A 95 -0.43 22.28 1.56
N ASN A 96 0.51 21.99 2.45
CA ASN A 96 1.92 21.75 2.12
C ASN A 96 2.51 20.63 2.98
N PHE A 97 3.54 19.96 2.48
CA PHE A 97 4.21 18.89 3.19
C PHE A 97 5.06 19.43 4.34
N PRO A 98 4.96 18.86 5.55
CA PRO A 98 5.75 19.30 6.69
C PRO A 98 7.23 18.96 6.52
N ILE A 99 8.10 19.84 6.99
CA ILE A 99 9.53 19.56 7.09
C ILE A 99 9.74 18.51 8.18
N LEU A 100 10.40 17.39 7.86
CA LEU A 100 10.55 16.26 8.79
C LEU A 100 11.21 16.66 10.13
N ALA A 101 12.17 17.58 10.10
CA ALA A 101 12.81 18.10 11.31
C ALA A 101 11.83 18.90 12.20
N GLU A 102 10.85 19.60 11.61
CA GLU A 102 9.81 20.30 12.37
C GLU A 102 8.84 19.32 13.00
N VAL A 103 8.46 18.26 12.29
CA VAL A 103 7.64 17.17 12.83
C VAL A 103 8.27 16.65 14.13
N CYS A 104 9.55 16.28 14.09
CA CYS A 104 10.25 15.74 15.27
C CYS A 104 10.29 16.72 16.44
N LYS A 105 10.58 17.99 16.16
CA LYS A 105 10.58 19.04 17.20
C LYS A 105 9.20 19.20 17.85
N LYS A 106 8.12 19.07 17.07
CA LYS A 106 6.75 19.26 17.54
C LYS A 106 6.18 18.02 18.24
N THR A 107 6.68 16.83 17.90
CA THR A 107 6.35 15.57 18.60
C THR A 107 7.16 15.36 19.88
N GLY A 108 7.99 16.33 20.28
CA GLY A 108 8.75 16.30 21.53
C GLY A 108 10.10 15.61 21.43
N ASP A 109 10.54 15.26 20.22
CA ASP A 109 11.81 14.58 20.01
C ASP A 109 12.94 15.60 19.84
N THR A 110 14.09 15.28 20.44
CA THR A 110 15.28 16.15 20.37
C THR A 110 16.07 15.90 19.10
N CYS A 111 15.94 14.70 18.53
CA CYS A 111 16.59 14.29 17.30
C CYS A 111 15.74 14.70 16.07
N ARG A 112 16.40 15.06 14.97
CA ARG A 112 15.73 15.47 13.72
C ARG A 112 15.35 14.30 12.81
N ASP A 113 15.60 13.06 13.24
CA ASP A 113 15.43 11.85 12.45
C ASP A 113 14.37 10.88 13.01
N CYS A 114 13.51 11.36 13.92
CA CYS A 114 12.40 10.58 14.49
C CYS A 114 11.55 9.88 13.41
N VAL A 115 11.21 10.57 12.30
CA VAL A 115 10.39 10.01 11.23
C VAL A 115 11.12 8.85 10.53
N ALA A 116 12.40 9.04 10.22
CA ALA A 116 13.21 8.00 9.59
C ALA A 116 13.44 6.81 10.55
N ARG A 117 13.55 7.06 11.86
CA ARG A 117 13.66 6.02 12.88
C ARG A 117 12.38 5.19 12.98
N GLU A 118 11.21 5.83 13.06
CA GLU A 118 9.94 5.13 13.27
C GLU A 118 9.37 4.47 12.00
N PHE A 119 9.59 5.07 10.83
CA PHE A 119 8.99 4.60 9.57
C PHE A 119 10.01 4.07 8.54
N THR A 120 11.32 4.19 8.79
CA THR A 120 12.42 3.87 7.85
C THR A 120 12.43 4.73 6.59
N ASP A 121 11.32 4.71 5.85
CA ASP A 121 11.01 5.54 4.70
C ASP A 121 9.94 6.59 5.08
N PRO A 122 10.28 7.89 5.11
CA PRO A 122 9.33 8.96 5.40
C PRO A 122 8.13 9.00 4.45
N MET A 123 8.25 8.46 3.23
CA MET A 123 7.13 8.38 2.29
C MET A 123 5.98 7.52 2.85
N ARG A 124 6.31 6.44 3.57
CA ARG A 124 5.30 5.59 4.22
C ARG A 124 4.54 6.34 5.29
N ALA A 125 5.22 7.19 6.06
CA ALA A 125 4.56 8.04 7.06
C ALA A 125 3.52 8.97 6.41
N TRP A 126 3.84 9.57 5.25
CA TRP A 126 2.89 10.41 4.51
C TRP A 126 1.70 9.64 3.95
N LYS A 127 1.92 8.44 3.40
CA LYS A 127 0.82 7.56 2.97
C LYS A 127 -0.13 7.22 4.11
N ILE A 128 0.41 6.81 5.27
CA ILE A 128 -0.38 6.44 6.45
C ILE A 128 -1.13 7.66 7.01
N ALA A 129 -0.53 8.85 6.95
CA ALA A 129 -1.19 10.11 7.30
C ALA A 129 -2.27 10.58 6.29
N GLY A 130 -2.43 9.87 5.18
CA GLY A 130 -3.41 10.18 4.15
C GLY A 130 -3.09 11.45 3.38
N LEU A 131 -1.81 11.82 3.30
CA LEU A 131 -1.37 12.88 2.40
C LEU A 131 -1.38 12.37 0.96
N PRO A 132 -1.63 13.22 -0.03
CA PRO A 132 -1.52 12.82 -1.43
C PRO A 132 -0.05 12.59 -1.81
N LYS A 133 0.16 12.00 -2.99
CA LYS A 133 1.50 11.84 -3.55
C LYS A 133 2.20 13.20 -3.71
N PRO A 134 3.42 13.39 -3.19
CA PRO A 134 4.16 14.63 -3.38
C PRO A 134 4.59 14.80 -4.85
N PRO A 135 4.55 16.03 -5.41
CA PRO A 135 4.87 16.27 -6.81
C PRO A 135 6.37 16.16 -7.14
N SER A 136 7.25 16.56 -6.21
CA SER A 136 8.69 16.71 -6.45
C SER A 136 9.56 16.30 -5.26
N ILE A 137 9.07 15.44 -4.37
CA ILE A 137 9.85 14.95 -3.23
C ILE A 137 10.10 13.46 -3.41
N PHE A 138 11.37 13.09 -3.42
CA PHE A 138 11.81 11.71 -3.55
C PHE A 138 12.80 11.39 -2.44
N PHE A 139 12.66 10.20 -1.86
CA PHE A 139 13.61 9.69 -0.88
C PHE A 139 14.46 8.59 -1.51
N THR A 140 15.76 8.60 -1.21
CA THR A 140 16.70 7.57 -1.65
C THR A 140 17.43 6.98 -0.47
N THR A 141 17.86 5.73 -0.60
CA THR A 141 18.69 5.04 0.38
C THR A 141 19.85 4.34 -0.32
N PHE A 142 21.02 4.33 0.32
CA PHE A 142 22.17 3.56 -0.16
C PHE A 142 22.21 2.15 0.46
N ASP A 143 21.83 2.03 1.74
CA ASP A 143 21.94 0.79 2.52
C ASP A 143 20.60 0.06 2.70
N GLY A 144 19.50 0.58 2.16
CA GLY A 144 18.16 0.03 2.34
C GLY A 144 17.52 0.31 3.71
N LYS A 145 18.28 0.91 4.64
CA LYS A 145 17.89 1.07 6.06
C LYS A 145 17.57 2.50 6.48
N LYS A 146 18.05 3.50 5.74
CA LYS A 146 17.83 4.91 6.05
C LYS A 146 17.57 5.68 4.77
N TYR A 147 16.38 6.23 4.65
CA TYR A 147 15.97 7.04 3.51
C TYR A 147 16.24 8.52 3.82
N SER A 148 16.93 9.19 2.91
CA SER A 148 17.18 10.64 2.98
C SER A 148 16.54 11.35 1.80
N PRO A 149 16.11 12.62 1.95
CA PRO A 149 15.67 13.42 0.82
C PRO A 149 16.75 13.42 -0.27
N ASN A 150 16.35 13.14 -1.50
CA ASN A 150 17.27 13.14 -2.63
C ASN A 150 17.54 14.60 -3.06
N PRO A 151 18.80 15.10 -3.02
CA PRO A 151 19.11 16.48 -3.38
C PRO A 151 19.10 16.75 -4.89
N PHE A 152 18.96 15.71 -5.73
CA PHE A 152 19.08 15.81 -7.19
C PHE A 152 17.72 15.99 -7.91
N TYR A 153 16.62 16.18 -7.19
CA TYR A 153 15.28 16.38 -7.73
C TYR A 153 14.56 17.55 -7.05
#